data_AF-A0A970QU00-F1
#
_entry.id   AF-A0A970QU00-F1
#
_cell.length_a   1.000
_cell.length_b   1.000
_cell.length_c   1.000
_cell.angle_alpha   90.00
_cell.angle_beta   90.00
_cell.angle_gamma   90.00
#
_symmetry.space_group_name_H-M   'P 1'
#
loop_
_entity.id
_entity.type
_entity.pdbx_description
1 polymer ?
#
loop_
_entity_poly.entity_id
_entity_poly.type
_entity_poly.pdbx_seq_one_letter_code
_entity_poly.pdbx_strand_id
1 'polypeptide(L)'
;MKRILTARKTDRFNLRLLPAAAGTVCFAVLLLRFPAQTASGVRYGLTLCGESVLPSIFPFTVLCSFMIYSGLSEWLGGVFSSVTRFLFRLSGESASAVLVGLFGGYPVGARMTALLLKRGLISKSDAYKLSLFCINAGPAFVIGTVGVAMTGSRRAGVILFASLCAASLITGFLTRFVAAPADDTPVPCPENTVRMPLNKCLTEAVSEAVPAMLSICSWVMLFSCICSVASLLPERLSGAALTLKCVLEVTTGCAEAVKQGISLPLLAAVLGWSGLSVQCQVLRYVMESGISIPVLTASRALNGAMASFVCCVILKYFPCGTEVFLNNVYADPAGLSLSLPAALGLMLTGVLLILDTLPEISRGMHSVD
;
A
#
# COMPACT_ATOMS: atom_id res chain seq x y z
N MET A 1 55.88 -9.74 18.65
CA MET A 1 55.43 -8.61 17.79
C MET A 1 54.23 -8.90 16.86
N LYS A 2 53.84 -10.16 16.58
CA LYS A 2 52.65 -10.49 15.75
C LYS A 2 51.30 -10.52 16.50
N ARG A 3 51.27 -10.49 17.84
CA ARG A 3 50.03 -10.49 18.65
C ARG A 3 49.45 -9.10 18.97
N ILE A 4 50.20 -8.03 18.68
CA ILE A 4 49.74 -6.64 18.95
C ILE A 4 48.98 -6.05 17.75
N LEU A 5 49.14 -6.62 16.55
CA LEU A 5 48.44 -6.15 15.35
C LEU A 5 47.06 -6.80 15.14
N THR A 6 46.74 -7.88 15.84
CA THR A 6 45.40 -8.51 15.81
C THR A 6 44.41 -7.90 16.79
N ALA A 7 44.85 -7.10 17.76
CA ALA A 7 43.97 -6.40 18.71
C ALA A 7 43.33 -5.12 18.13
N ARG A 8 43.78 -4.64 16.95
CA ARG A 8 43.25 -3.42 16.33
C ARG A 8 41.99 -3.62 15.48
N LYS A 9 41.43 -4.83 15.45
CA LYS A 9 40.22 -5.16 14.66
C LYS A 9 38.93 -5.21 15.47
N THR A 10 39.01 -5.06 16.80
CA THR A 10 37.89 -5.29 17.73
C THR A 10 37.20 -4.03 18.25
N ASP A 11 37.67 -2.83 17.88
CA ASP A 11 37.07 -1.54 18.33
C ASP A 11 36.66 -0.64 17.16
N ARG A 12 36.24 -1.22 16.03
CA ARG A 12 35.23 -0.52 15.22
C ARG A 12 33.90 -0.75 15.92
N PHE A 13 33.62 0.05 16.96
CA PHE A 13 32.25 0.37 17.34
C PHE A 13 31.49 0.52 16.02
N ASN A 14 30.54 -0.37 15.77
CA ASN A 14 29.87 -0.47 14.49
C ASN A 14 29.20 0.90 14.25
N LEU A 15 29.85 1.81 13.52
CA LEU A 15 29.33 3.17 13.28
C LEU A 15 27.93 3.11 12.64
N ARG A 16 27.61 1.98 12.00
CA ARG A 16 26.30 1.62 11.45
C ARG A 16 25.20 1.41 12.51
N LEU A 17 25.55 1.10 13.76
CA LEU A 17 24.62 0.97 14.90
C LEU A 17 24.33 2.31 15.58
N LEU A 18 25.17 3.33 15.41
CA LEU A 18 24.94 4.64 16.05
C LEU A 18 23.60 5.28 15.66
N PRO A 19 23.18 5.29 14.38
CA PRO A 19 21.87 5.84 14.01
C PRO A 19 20.71 5.04 14.61
N ALA A 20 20.83 3.71 14.66
CA ALA A 20 19.81 2.84 15.25
C ALA A 20 19.69 3.09 16.76
N ALA A 21 20.82 3.12 17.47
CA ALA A 21 20.86 3.41 18.90
C ALA A 21 20.33 4.82 19.21
N ALA A 22 20.73 5.84 18.45
CA ALA A 22 20.21 7.19 18.59
C ALA A 22 18.70 7.25 18.33
N GLY A 23 18.21 6.55 17.30
CA GLY A 23 16.78 6.43 17.01
C GLY A 23 15.99 5.76 18.14
N THR A 24 16.52 4.66 18.70
CA THR A 24 15.91 3.97 19.84
C THR A 24 15.87 4.85 21.09
N VAL A 25 16.97 5.51 21.42
CA VAL A 25 17.03 6.44 22.57
C VAL A 25 16.08 7.61 22.36
N CYS A 26 16.04 8.19 21.17
CA CYS A 26 15.11 9.27 20.83
C CYS A 26 13.66 8.82 21.02
N PHE A 27 13.27 7.66 20.47
CA PHE A 27 11.92 7.14 20.62
C PHE A 27 11.58 6.82 22.09
N ALA A 28 12.52 6.25 22.85
CA ALA A 28 12.34 6.01 24.28
C ALA A 28 12.14 7.32 25.06
N VAL A 29 12.94 8.36 24.79
CA VAL A 29 12.78 9.69 25.39
C VAL A 29 11.42 10.28 25.04
N LEU A 30 10.96 10.15 23.80
CA LEU A 30 9.63 10.61 23.40
C LEU A 30 8.51 9.92 24.20
N LEU A 31 8.57 8.59 24.35
CA LEU A 31 7.60 7.83 25.14
C LEU A 31 7.60 8.23 26.61
N LEU A 32 8.79 8.40 27.21
CA LEU A 32 8.93 8.75 28.62
C LEU A 32 8.57 10.21 28.91
N ARG A 33 8.85 11.14 27.99
CA ARG A 33 8.60 12.57 28.18
C ARG A 33 7.17 12.97 27.87
N PHE A 34 6.54 12.32 26.89
CA PHE A 34 5.20 12.66 26.40
C PHE A 34 4.25 11.42 26.38
N PRO A 35 4.05 10.74 27.52
CA PRO A 35 3.26 9.51 27.58
C PRO A 35 1.79 9.72 27.20
N ALA A 36 1.21 10.88 27.54
CA ALA A 36 -0.18 11.19 27.20
C ALA A 36 -0.38 11.39 25.69
N GLN A 37 0.53 12.11 25.03
CA GLN A 37 0.48 12.40 23.60
C GLN A 37 0.79 11.16 22.77
N THR A 38 1.78 10.37 23.17
CA THR A 38 2.10 9.10 22.51
C THR A 38 0.93 8.11 22.64
N ALA A 39 0.33 7.96 23.82
CA ALA A 39 -0.87 7.15 24.00
C ALA A 39 -2.07 7.67 23.16
N SER A 40 -2.25 8.99 23.07
CA SER A 40 -3.28 9.59 22.19
C SER A 40 -3.03 9.27 20.72
N GLY A 41 -1.78 9.34 20.26
CA GLY A 41 -1.40 8.98 18.89
C GLY A 41 -1.63 7.51 18.58
N VAL A 42 -1.33 6.60 19.51
CA VAL A 42 -1.64 5.16 19.36
C VAL A 42 -3.15 4.93 19.29
N ARG A 43 -3.95 5.55 20.18
CA ARG A 43 -5.42 5.45 20.14
C ARG A 43 -5.98 5.97 18.82
N TYR A 44 -5.50 7.12 18.36
CA TYR A 44 -5.89 7.68 17.07
C TYR A 44 -5.54 6.73 15.90
N GLY A 45 -4.34 6.18 15.90
CA GLY A 45 -3.93 5.19 14.90
C GLY A 45 -4.79 3.92 14.93
N LEU A 46 -5.20 3.46 16.12
CA LEU A 46 -6.09 2.30 16.27
C LEU A 46 -7.51 2.59 15.75
N THR A 47 -8.07 3.76 16.09
CA THR A 47 -9.36 4.23 15.55
C THR A 47 -9.30 4.30 14.03
N LEU A 48 -8.26 4.93 13.49
CA LEU A 48 -8.07 5.03 12.05
C LEU A 48 -8.00 3.64 11.39
N CYS A 49 -7.33 2.70 12.05
CA CYS A 49 -7.26 1.33 11.59
C CYS A 49 -8.64 0.67 11.53
N GLY A 50 -9.41 0.76 12.61
CA GLY A 50 -10.74 0.14 12.72
C GLY A 50 -11.78 0.75 11.76
N GLU A 51 -11.78 2.08 11.62
CA GLU A 51 -12.82 2.79 10.88
C GLU A 51 -12.57 2.86 9.36
N SER A 52 -11.30 2.94 8.92
CA SER A 52 -10.97 3.19 7.51
C SER A 52 -10.07 2.11 6.91
N VAL A 53 -8.95 1.80 7.57
CA VAL A 53 -7.87 0.99 6.96
C VAL A 53 -8.27 -0.48 6.85
N LEU A 54 -8.73 -1.10 7.93
CA LEU A 54 -9.06 -2.53 7.97
C LEU A 54 -10.24 -2.91 7.06
N PRO A 55 -11.39 -2.19 7.08
CA PRO A 55 -12.52 -2.50 6.20
C PRO A 55 -12.15 -2.42 4.72
N SER A 56 -11.27 -1.48 4.37
CA SER A 56 -10.83 -1.27 2.99
C SER A 56 -9.82 -2.32 2.54
N ILE A 57 -8.81 -2.65 3.35
CA ILE A 57 -7.66 -3.48 2.93
C ILE A 57 -7.96 -4.98 3.01
N PHE A 58 -8.77 -5.43 3.98
CA PHE A 58 -9.11 -6.85 4.14
C PHE A 58 -9.60 -7.51 2.84
N PRO A 59 -10.65 -7.00 2.16
CA PRO A 59 -11.21 -7.67 1.00
C PRO A 59 -10.19 -7.81 -0.14
N PHE A 60 -9.36 -6.79 -0.36
CA PHE A 60 -8.33 -6.81 -1.39
C PHE A 60 -7.15 -7.72 -1.05
N THR A 61 -6.84 -7.87 0.23
CA THR A 61 -5.79 -8.75 0.71
C THR A 61 -6.18 -10.23 0.55
N VAL A 62 -7.44 -10.56 0.85
CA VAL A 62 -8.02 -11.87 0.56
C VAL A 62 -8.03 -12.11 -0.95
N LEU A 63 -8.50 -11.13 -1.73
CA LEU A 63 -8.54 -11.23 -3.19
C LEU A 63 -7.16 -11.53 -3.80
N CYS A 64 -6.09 -10.89 -3.32
CA CYS A 64 -4.73 -11.17 -3.80
C CYS A 64 -4.36 -12.65 -3.71
N SER A 65 -4.49 -13.20 -2.50
CA SER A 65 -4.06 -14.56 -2.22
C SER A 65 -4.97 -15.55 -2.94
N PHE A 66 -6.27 -15.27 -2.98
CA PHE A 66 -7.22 -16.09 -3.73
C PHE A 66 -6.88 -16.11 -5.24
N MET A 67 -6.58 -14.97 -5.84
CA MET A 67 -6.24 -14.88 -7.27
C MET A 67 -5.01 -15.73 -7.62
N ILE A 68 -4.01 -15.73 -6.73
CA ILE A 68 -2.80 -16.54 -6.89
C ILE A 68 -3.10 -18.04 -6.69
N TYR A 69 -3.86 -18.41 -5.66
CA TYR A 69 -4.12 -19.82 -5.33
C TYR A 69 -5.08 -20.50 -6.30
N SER A 70 -6.03 -19.74 -6.85
CA SER A 70 -6.99 -20.23 -7.86
C SER A 70 -6.43 -20.27 -9.29
N GLY A 71 -5.28 -19.64 -9.54
CA GLY A 71 -4.71 -19.49 -10.89
C GLY A 71 -5.38 -18.40 -11.73
N LEU A 72 -6.17 -17.51 -11.11
CA LEU A 72 -6.84 -16.41 -11.80
C LEU A 72 -5.84 -15.34 -12.28
N SER A 73 -4.68 -15.21 -11.62
CA SER A 73 -3.59 -14.34 -12.05
C SER A 73 -3.06 -14.72 -13.44
N GLU A 74 -2.92 -16.01 -13.72
CA GLU A 74 -2.43 -16.54 -14.99
C GLU A 74 -3.48 -16.36 -16.09
N TRP A 75 -4.76 -16.58 -15.77
CA TRP A 75 -5.86 -16.31 -16.70
C TRP A 75 -5.92 -14.83 -17.09
N LEU A 76 -5.87 -13.92 -16.10
CA LEU A 76 -5.77 -12.49 -16.36
C LEU A 76 -4.51 -12.14 -17.14
N GLY A 77 -3.40 -12.83 -16.85
CA GLY A 77 -2.15 -12.66 -17.55
C GLY A 77 -2.27 -13.00 -19.04
N GLY A 78 -3.00 -14.05 -19.39
CA GLY A 78 -3.33 -14.37 -20.78
C GLY A 78 -4.15 -13.27 -21.46
N VAL A 79 -5.24 -12.83 -20.82
CA VAL A 79 -6.18 -11.82 -21.36
C VAL A 79 -5.50 -10.46 -21.57
N PHE A 80 -4.71 -10.00 -20.60
CA PHE A 80 -4.09 -8.68 -20.62
C PHE A 80 -2.62 -8.68 -21.06
N SER A 81 -2.09 -9.83 -21.50
CA SER A 81 -0.69 -10.00 -21.92
C SER A 81 -0.24 -8.97 -22.95
N SER A 82 -1.06 -8.72 -23.97
CA SER A 82 -0.78 -7.74 -25.01
C SER A 82 -0.65 -6.33 -24.44
N VAL A 83 -1.52 -5.97 -23.47
CA VAL A 83 -1.53 -4.65 -22.83
C VAL A 83 -0.31 -4.47 -21.94
N THR A 84 0.01 -5.44 -21.08
CA THR A 84 1.16 -5.33 -20.17
C THR A 84 2.49 -5.35 -20.91
N ARG A 85 2.63 -6.18 -21.94
CA ARG A 85 3.82 -6.20 -22.80
C ARG A 85 3.97 -4.90 -23.59
N PHE A 86 2.88 -4.39 -24.15
CA PHE A 86 2.91 -3.17 -24.96
C PHE A 86 3.21 -1.91 -24.12
N LEU A 87 2.46 -1.71 -23.03
CA LEU A 87 2.57 -0.52 -22.20
C LEU A 87 3.81 -0.54 -21.30
N PHE A 88 4.09 -1.67 -20.65
CA PHE A 88 5.09 -1.73 -19.56
C PHE A 88 6.31 -2.59 -19.89
N ARG A 89 6.30 -3.37 -20.99
CA ARG A 89 7.28 -4.43 -21.26
C ARG A 89 7.46 -5.37 -20.06
N LEU A 90 6.33 -5.80 -19.50
CA LEU A 90 6.24 -6.77 -18.42
C LEU A 90 5.65 -8.09 -18.94
N SER A 91 5.82 -9.15 -18.16
CA SER A 91 5.12 -10.42 -18.37
C SER A 91 3.59 -10.25 -18.36
N GLY A 92 2.85 -11.26 -18.84
CA GLY A 92 1.39 -11.18 -18.88
C GLY A 92 0.80 -11.19 -17.46
N GLU A 93 1.30 -12.09 -16.65
CA GLU A 93 0.95 -12.39 -15.26
C GLU A 93 1.03 -11.14 -14.36
N SER A 94 1.91 -10.21 -14.69
CA SER A 94 2.03 -8.89 -14.06
C SER A 94 0.74 -8.05 -14.13
N ALA A 95 -0.20 -8.35 -15.03
CA ALA A 95 -1.48 -7.67 -15.15
C ALA A 95 -2.27 -7.70 -13.84
N SER A 96 -2.24 -8.84 -13.13
CA SER A 96 -2.92 -9.01 -11.84
C SER A 96 -2.36 -8.05 -10.79
N ALA A 97 -1.03 -7.88 -10.72
CA ALA A 97 -0.39 -6.92 -9.84
C ALA A 97 -0.69 -5.45 -10.21
N VAL A 98 -0.79 -5.12 -11.50
CA VAL A 98 -1.16 -3.76 -11.93
C VAL A 98 -2.61 -3.44 -11.54
N LEU A 99 -3.55 -4.33 -11.87
CA LEU A 99 -4.98 -4.12 -11.57
C LEU A 99 -5.23 -4.01 -10.07
N VAL A 100 -4.75 -5.01 -9.32
CA VAL A 100 -4.90 -5.01 -7.87
C VAL A 100 -4.08 -3.90 -7.22
N GLY A 101 -2.94 -3.52 -7.79
CA GLY A 101 -2.13 -2.40 -7.32
C GLY A 101 -2.79 -1.03 -7.52
N LEU A 102 -3.65 -0.85 -8.53
CA LEU A 102 -4.39 0.39 -8.75
C LEU A 102 -5.60 0.53 -7.82
N PHE A 103 -6.29 -0.58 -7.53
CA PHE A 103 -7.55 -0.54 -6.79
C PHE A 103 -7.45 -1.05 -5.35
N GLY A 104 -6.50 -1.93 -5.06
CA GLY A 104 -6.39 -2.62 -3.78
C GLY A 104 -5.86 -1.77 -2.63
N GLY A 105 -5.26 -0.63 -2.95
CA GLY A 105 -4.66 0.26 -1.97
C GLY A 105 -3.30 -0.19 -1.46
N TYR A 106 -2.69 0.64 -0.63
CA TYR A 106 -1.45 0.31 0.05
C TYR A 106 -1.71 -0.77 1.10
N PRO A 107 -0.88 -1.83 1.27
CA PRO A 107 0.31 -2.26 0.51
C PRO A 107 0.01 -3.37 -0.52
N VAL A 108 -1.24 -3.48 -0.97
CA VAL A 108 -1.78 -4.67 -1.65
C VAL A 108 -1.06 -4.98 -2.97
N GLY A 109 -0.77 -3.98 -3.80
CA GLY A 109 -0.04 -4.18 -5.05
C GLY A 109 1.37 -4.76 -4.85
N ALA A 110 2.14 -4.21 -3.90
CA ALA A 110 3.46 -4.74 -3.54
C ALA A 110 3.38 -6.19 -3.02
N ARG A 111 2.36 -6.51 -2.21
CA ARG A 111 2.12 -7.89 -1.77
C ARG A 111 1.83 -8.82 -2.96
N MET A 112 0.98 -8.41 -3.89
CA MET A 112 0.68 -9.21 -5.09
C MET A 112 1.96 -9.47 -5.91
N THR A 113 2.78 -8.44 -6.11
CA THR A 113 4.07 -8.58 -6.79
C THR A 113 4.98 -9.60 -6.10
N ALA A 114 5.11 -9.54 -4.77
CA ALA A 114 5.92 -10.49 -4.01
C ALA A 114 5.37 -11.93 -4.12
N LEU A 115 4.05 -12.10 -4.08
CA LEU A 115 3.41 -13.42 -4.23
C LEU A 115 3.65 -14.02 -5.62
N LEU A 116 3.50 -13.22 -6.69
CA LEU A 116 3.79 -13.64 -8.06
C LEU A 116 5.27 -14.05 -8.21
N LEU A 117 6.18 -13.25 -7.64
CA LEU A 117 7.62 -13.53 -7.67
C LEU A 117 7.95 -14.82 -6.94
N LYS A 118 7.44 -14.99 -5.71
CA LYS A 118 7.66 -16.19 -4.88
C LYS A 118 7.12 -17.46 -5.54
N ARG A 119 6.06 -17.34 -6.35
CA ARG A 119 5.47 -18.45 -7.12
C ARG A 119 6.17 -18.69 -8.46
N GLY A 120 7.17 -17.90 -8.83
CA GLY A 120 7.86 -18.02 -10.12
C GLY A 120 7.01 -17.63 -11.32
N LEU A 121 5.92 -16.88 -11.12
CA LEU A 121 5.03 -16.42 -12.20
C LEU A 121 5.54 -15.15 -12.90
N ILE A 122 6.43 -14.41 -12.25
CA ILE A 122 7.09 -13.23 -12.82
C ILE A 122 8.59 -13.26 -12.53
N SER A 123 9.37 -12.57 -13.35
CA SER A 123 10.82 -12.42 -13.15
C SER A 123 11.14 -11.44 -12.01
N LYS A 124 12.38 -11.48 -11.50
CA LYS A 124 12.88 -10.43 -10.59
C LYS A 124 12.83 -9.05 -11.26
N SER A 125 13.12 -8.99 -12.57
CA SER A 125 13.01 -7.78 -13.39
C SER A 125 11.59 -7.20 -13.41
N ASP A 126 10.58 -8.04 -13.61
CA ASP A 126 9.17 -7.63 -13.55
C ASP A 126 8.82 -7.13 -12.15
N ALA A 127 9.20 -7.87 -11.11
CA ALA A 127 8.93 -7.52 -9.73
C ALA A 127 9.59 -6.18 -9.32
N TYR A 128 10.81 -5.93 -9.80
CA TYR A 128 11.53 -4.69 -9.57
C TYR A 128 10.77 -3.50 -10.18
N LYS A 129 10.35 -3.63 -11.45
CA LYS A 129 9.58 -2.59 -12.15
C LYS A 129 8.22 -2.35 -11.50
N LEU A 130 7.47 -3.41 -11.20
CA LEU A 130 6.18 -3.31 -10.50
C LEU A 130 6.32 -2.59 -9.16
N SER A 131 7.38 -2.85 -8.40
CA SER A 131 7.65 -2.18 -7.12
C SER A 131 7.82 -0.66 -7.23
N LEU A 132 8.12 -0.13 -8.43
CA LEU A 132 8.26 1.31 -8.65
C LEU A 132 6.92 2.05 -8.75
N PHE A 133 5.85 1.38 -9.20
CA PHE A 133 4.57 2.05 -9.50
C PHE A 133 3.31 1.35 -8.96
N CYS A 134 3.35 0.06 -8.61
CA CYS A 134 2.23 -0.70 -8.04
C CYS A 134 2.08 -0.52 -6.51
N ILE A 135 2.39 0.68 -6.02
CA ILE A 135 2.11 1.10 -4.65
C ILE A 135 1.19 2.30 -4.83
N ASN A 136 -0.13 2.07 -4.75
CA ASN A 136 -1.14 3.13 -4.91
C ASN A 136 -2.20 3.09 -3.82
N ALA A 137 -2.83 4.24 -3.58
CA ALA A 137 -3.94 4.36 -2.65
C ALA A 137 -5.24 3.80 -3.25
N GLY A 138 -6.07 3.17 -2.42
CA GLY A 138 -7.32 2.56 -2.88
C GLY A 138 -8.44 3.58 -3.00
N PRO A 139 -9.49 3.30 -3.81
CA PRO A 139 -10.59 4.22 -4.04
C PRO A 139 -11.40 4.50 -2.77
N ALA A 140 -11.57 3.51 -1.88
CA ALA A 140 -12.27 3.70 -0.60
C ALA A 140 -11.59 4.77 0.26
N PHE A 141 -10.26 4.71 0.36
CA PHE A 141 -9.49 5.71 1.10
C PHE A 141 -9.48 7.08 0.39
N VAL A 142 -9.18 7.12 -0.91
CA VAL A 142 -9.03 8.40 -1.63
C VAL A 142 -10.36 9.11 -1.85
N ILE A 143 -11.39 8.39 -2.31
CA ILE A 143 -12.68 8.98 -2.62
C ILE A 143 -13.52 9.11 -1.34
N GLY A 144 -13.59 8.06 -0.54
CA GLY A 144 -14.41 8.03 0.68
C GLY A 144 -13.78 8.85 1.79
N THR A 145 -12.60 8.47 2.27
CA THR A 145 -11.97 9.15 3.41
C THR A 145 -11.45 10.54 3.03
N VAL A 146 -10.56 10.66 2.05
CA VAL A 146 -9.94 11.97 1.73
C VAL A 146 -10.90 12.88 0.99
N GLY A 147 -11.60 12.39 -0.03
CA GLY A 147 -12.58 13.15 -0.78
C GLY A 147 -13.80 13.54 0.05
N VAL A 148 -14.62 12.57 0.43
CA VAL A 148 -15.89 12.86 1.12
C VAL A 148 -15.68 13.29 2.57
N ALA A 149 -15.00 12.48 3.39
CA ALA A 149 -14.96 12.74 4.84
C ALA A 149 -14.01 13.90 5.23
N MET A 150 -12.88 14.09 4.54
CA MET A 150 -11.94 15.17 4.83
C MET A 150 -12.24 16.44 4.03
N THR A 151 -12.32 16.36 2.69
CA THR A 151 -12.52 17.57 1.84
C THR A 151 -13.99 17.96 1.64
N GLY A 152 -14.94 17.14 2.09
CA GLY A 152 -16.37 17.39 1.87
C GLY A 152 -16.84 17.23 0.43
N SER A 153 -16.00 16.70 -0.47
CA SER A 153 -16.28 16.66 -1.91
C SER A 153 -15.90 15.33 -2.54
N ARG A 154 -16.93 14.57 -2.95
CA ARG A 154 -16.75 13.34 -3.75
C ARG A 154 -16.02 13.64 -5.06
N ARG A 155 -16.31 14.78 -5.69
CA ARG A 155 -15.67 15.20 -6.95
C ARG A 155 -14.17 15.40 -6.76
N ALA A 156 -13.76 16.05 -5.66
CA ALA A 156 -12.35 16.19 -5.30
C ALA A 156 -11.70 14.82 -5.12
N GLY A 157 -12.35 13.91 -4.38
CA GLY A 157 -11.88 12.53 -4.21
C GLY A 157 -11.67 11.78 -5.54
N VAL A 158 -12.62 11.88 -6.48
CA VAL A 158 -12.50 11.26 -7.82
C VAL A 158 -11.34 11.86 -8.62
N ILE A 159 -11.16 13.19 -8.57
CA ILE A 159 -10.04 13.86 -9.24
C ILE A 159 -8.70 13.39 -8.66
N LEU A 160 -8.59 13.31 -7.33
CA LEU A 160 -7.39 12.80 -6.65
C LEU A 160 -7.11 11.35 -7.07
N PHE A 161 -8.12 10.49 -7.05
CA PHE A 161 -7.95 9.08 -7.41
C PHE A 161 -7.54 8.91 -8.88
N ALA A 162 -8.18 9.63 -9.80
CA ALA A 162 -7.81 9.64 -11.22
C ALA A 162 -6.37 10.13 -11.42
N SER A 163 -5.96 11.16 -10.69
CA SER A 163 -4.60 11.70 -10.74
C SER A 163 -3.55 10.67 -10.29
N LEU A 164 -3.84 9.93 -9.21
CA LEU A 164 -2.96 8.87 -8.70
C LEU A 164 -2.86 7.68 -9.66
N CYS A 165 -3.99 7.23 -10.22
CA CYS A 165 -4.00 6.16 -11.22
C CYS A 165 -3.21 6.53 -12.47
N ALA A 166 -3.44 7.74 -13.01
CA ALA A 166 -2.69 8.24 -14.15
C ALA A 166 -1.20 8.37 -13.84
N ALA A 167 -0.82 8.92 -12.68
CA ALA A 167 0.58 9.03 -12.27
C ALA A 167 1.27 7.67 -12.15
N SER A 168 0.58 6.68 -11.58
CA SER A 168 1.08 5.29 -11.49
C SER A 168 1.27 4.66 -12.86
N LEU A 169 0.30 4.80 -13.76
CA LEU A 169 0.36 4.27 -15.13
C LEU A 169 1.46 4.94 -15.96
N ILE A 170 1.62 6.27 -15.83
CA ILE A 170 2.72 7.01 -16.47
C ILE A 170 4.06 6.52 -15.91
N THR A 171 4.19 6.41 -14.60
CA THR A 171 5.41 5.89 -13.96
C THR A 171 5.71 4.47 -14.43
N GLY A 172 4.70 3.61 -14.51
CA GLY A 172 4.79 2.26 -15.07
C GLY A 172 5.29 2.27 -16.51
N PHE A 173 4.74 3.13 -17.37
CA PHE A 173 5.20 3.27 -18.75
C PHE A 173 6.68 3.70 -18.81
N LEU A 174 7.11 4.62 -17.94
CA LEU A 174 8.50 5.06 -17.86
C LEU A 174 9.47 3.94 -17.41
N THR A 175 9.00 2.95 -16.64
CA THR A 175 9.83 1.79 -16.25
C THR A 175 10.31 0.96 -17.44
N ARG A 176 9.70 1.13 -18.62
CA ARG A 176 10.16 0.55 -19.90
C ARG A 176 11.62 0.90 -20.22
N PHE A 177 12.08 2.05 -19.76
CA PHE A 177 13.42 2.59 -20.01
C PHE A 177 14.39 2.39 -18.84
N VAL A 178 13.91 1.80 -17.74
CA VAL A 178 14.72 1.51 -16.57
C VAL A 178 15.36 0.14 -16.75
N ALA A 179 16.69 0.08 -16.67
CA ALA A 179 17.42 -1.18 -16.63
C ALA A 179 17.08 -1.90 -15.31
N ALA A 180 16.66 -3.16 -15.43
CA ALA A 180 16.47 -4.03 -14.27
C ALA A 180 17.83 -4.48 -13.70
N PRO A 181 17.87 -4.96 -12.44
CA PRO A 181 19.09 -5.55 -11.87
C PRO A 181 19.65 -6.66 -12.76
N ALA A 182 20.97 -6.77 -12.84
CA ALA A 182 21.67 -7.72 -13.73
C ALA A 182 21.40 -9.21 -13.44
N ASP A 183 20.76 -9.52 -12.31
CA ASP A 183 20.48 -10.86 -11.81
C ASP A 183 19.07 -11.31 -12.23
N ASP A 184 18.81 -11.34 -13.54
CA ASP A 184 17.53 -11.75 -14.14
C ASP A 184 17.46 -13.28 -14.35
N THR A 185 17.94 -14.04 -13.37
CA THR A 185 17.77 -15.49 -13.39
C THR A 185 16.27 -15.79 -13.31
N PRO A 186 15.71 -16.60 -14.23
CA PRO A 186 14.33 -17.05 -14.12
C PRO A 186 14.13 -17.68 -12.74
N VAL A 187 13.14 -17.18 -11.98
CA VAL A 187 12.76 -17.84 -10.73
C VAL A 187 12.15 -19.18 -11.14
N PRO A 188 12.68 -20.33 -10.68
CA PRO A 188 12.13 -21.62 -11.04
C PRO A 188 10.65 -21.67 -10.69
N CYS A 189 9.79 -21.88 -11.69
CA CYS A 189 8.39 -22.15 -11.44
C CYS A 189 8.31 -23.50 -10.70
N PRO A 190 7.62 -23.60 -9.55
CA PRO A 190 7.43 -24.89 -8.92
C PRO A 190 6.70 -25.82 -9.90
N GLU A 191 7.35 -26.88 -10.36
CA GLU A 191 6.84 -27.85 -11.35
C GLU A 191 5.51 -28.53 -10.95
N ASN A 192 5.03 -28.30 -9.72
CA ASN A 192 3.77 -28.79 -9.18
C ASN A 192 3.05 -27.72 -8.33
N THR A 193 2.67 -26.59 -8.91
CA THR A 193 1.54 -25.83 -8.32
C THR A 193 0.24 -26.58 -8.61
N VAL A 194 -0.01 -27.66 -7.88
CA VAL A 194 -1.33 -28.29 -7.84
C VAL A 194 -2.31 -27.18 -7.43
N ARG A 195 -3.19 -26.78 -8.37
CA ARG A 195 -4.24 -25.80 -8.09
C ARG A 195 -5.05 -26.33 -6.92
N MET A 196 -5.13 -25.53 -5.87
CA MET A 196 -5.88 -25.87 -4.68
C MET A 196 -7.38 -25.80 -5.03
N PRO A 197 -8.24 -26.66 -4.44
CA PRO A 197 -9.68 -26.51 -4.60
C PRO A 197 -10.11 -25.13 -4.07
N LEU A 198 -11.18 -24.55 -4.62
CA LEU A 198 -11.49 -23.12 -4.42
C LEU A 198 -11.82 -22.81 -2.95
N ASN A 199 -12.43 -23.77 -2.26
CA ASN A 199 -12.68 -23.70 -0.81
C ASN A 199 -11.38 -23.52 0.00
N LYS A 200 -10.33 -24.27 -0.34
CA LYS A 200 -9.02 -24.19 0.29
C LYS A 200 -8.29 -22.90 -0.10
N CYS A 201 -8.44 -22.44 -1.34
CA CYS A 201 -7.94 -21.13 -1.77
C CYS A 201 -8.50 -20.00 -0.91
N LEU A 202 -9.81 -19.98 -0.66
CA LEU A 202 -10.44 -18.90 0.11
C LEU A 202 -10.05 -18.96 1.59
N THR A 203 -10.10 -20.14 2.21
CA THR A 203 -9.76 -20.30 3.63
C THR A 203 -8.31 -19.92 3.92
N GLU A 204 -7.37 -20.28 3.05
CA GLU A 204 -5.98 -19.83 3.16
C GLU A 204 -5.83 -18.33 2.89
N ALA A 205 -6.54 -17.80 1.90
CA ALA A 205 -6.51 -16.37 1.59
C ALA A 205 -6.99 -15.50 2.77
N VAL A 206 -8.03 -15.93 3.47
CA VAL A 206 -8.52 -15.28 4.69
C VAL A 206 -7.48 -15.42 5.81
N SER A 207 -6.92 -16.61 6.00
CA SER A 207 -5.92 -16.87 7.04
C SER A 207 -4.66 -16.01 6.87
N GLU A 208 -4.19 -15.81 5.63
CA GLU A 208 -3.05 -14.95 5.34
C GLU A 208 -3.37 -13.44 5.33
N ALA A 209 -4.64 -13.05 5.28
CA ALA A 209 -5.02 -11.64 5.36
C ALA A 209 -4.85 -11.08 6.78
N VAL A 210 -5.12 -11.91 7.80
CA VAL A 210 -5.04 -11.52 9.22
C VAL A 210 -3.65 -10.96 9.63
N PRO A 211 -2.53 -11.70 9.47
CA PRO A 211 -1.22 -11.18 9.88
C PRO A 211 -0.78 -9.97 9.05
N ALA A 212 -1.21 -9.88 7.80
CA ALA A 212 -0.91 -8.72 6.95
C ALA A 212 -1.62 -7.46 7.45
N MET A 213 -2.91 -7.56 7.79
CA MET A 213 -3.70 -6.48 8.37
C MET A 213 -3.11 -5.99 9.69
N LEU A 214 -2.81 -6.91 10.62
CA LEU A 214 -2.23 -6.55 11.92
C LEU A 214 -0.89 -5.82 11.76
N SER A 215 -0.07 -6.26 10.81
CA SER A 215 1.18 -5.57 10.51
C SER A 215 0.97 -4.17 9.94
N ILE A 216 -0.01 -3.98 9.04
CA ILE A 216 -0.37 -2.65 8.53
C ILE A 216 -0.81 -1.73 9.67
N CYS A 217 -1.70 -2.22 10.55
CA CYS A 217 -2.14 -1.45 11.71
C CYS A 217 -0.99 -1.07 12.64
N SER A 218 -0.03 -1.96 12.83
CA SER A 218 1.14 -1.70 13.68
C SER A 218 1.97 -0.53 13.14
N TRP A 219 2.19 -0.46 11.82
CA TRP A 219 2.89 0.66 11.20
C TRP A 219 2.09 1.96 11.31
N VAL A 220 0.78 1.93 11.06
CA VAL A 220 -0.09 3.11 11.23
C VAL A 220 -0.02 3.62 12.67
N MET A 221 -0.20 2.76 13.67
CA MET A 221 -0.12 3.15 15.09
C MET A 221 1.24 3.74 15.47
N LEU A 222 2.34 3.13 15.00
CA LEU A 222 3.69 3.64 15.27
C LEU A 222 3.88 5.05 14.70
N PHE A 223 3.54 5.26 13.43
CA PHE A 223 3.71 6.57 12.80
C PHE A 223 2.71 7.60 13.30
N SER A 224 1.47 7.23 13.63
CA SER A 224 0.51 8.11 14.30
C SER A 224 0.99 8.55 15.69
N CYS A 225 1.66 7.65 16.44
CA CYS A 225 2.31 7.98 17.71
C CYS A 225 3.45 9.00 17.54
N ILE A 226 4.23 8.91 16.46
CA ILE A 226 5.30 9.89 16.19
C ILE A 226 4.68 11.23 15.74
N CYS A 227 3.65 11.19 14.88
CA CYS A 227 2.92 12.36 14.42
C CYS A 227 2.20 13.12 15.55
N SER A 228 1.74 12.44 16.61
CA SER A 228 1.07 13.08 17.74
C SER A 228 2.02 13.88 18.63
N VAL A 229 3.33 13.65 18.53
CA VAL A 229 4.34 14.51 19.18
C VAL A 229 4.55 15.78 18.34
N ALA A 230 4.39 15.72 17.02
CA ALA A 230 4.56 16.87 16.13
C ALA A 230 3.57 18.02 16.44
N SER A 231 2.41 17.72 17.03
CA SER A 231 1.47 18.75 17.49
C SER A 231 1.92 19.51 18.74
N LEU A 232 3.03 19.11 19.37
CA LEU A 232 3.67 19.87 20.45
C LEU A 232 4.62 20.96 19.93
N LEU A 233 4.87 20.99 18.62
CA LEU A 233 5.68 22.05 18.03
C LEU A 233 4.96 23.40 18.17
N PRO A 234 5.68 24.49 18.51
CA PRO A 234 5.11 25.82 18.57
C PRO A 234 4.38 26.21 17.27
N GLU A 235 3.32 27.01 17.34
CA GLU A 235 2.52 27.42 16.17
C GLU A 235 3.35 28.06 15.05
N ARG A 236 4.43 28.77 15.39
CA ARG A 236 5.41 29.31 14.44
C ARG A 236 6.07 28.23 13.54
N LEU A 237 5.97 26.95 13.91
CA LEU A 237 6.45 25.79 13.16
C LEU A 237 5.30 24.93 12.60
N SER A 238 4.08 25.48 12.48
CA SER A 238 2.91 24.76 11.97
C SER A 238 3.14 24.15 10.58
N GLY A 239 3.83 24.86 9.68
CA GLY A 239 4.21 24.34 8.37
C GLY A 239 5.18 23.15 8.43
N ALA A 240 6.13 23.17 9.37
CA ALA A 240 7.05 22.06 9.61
C ALA A 240 6.31 20.85 10.21
N ALA A 241 5.37 21.08 11.14
CA ALA A 241 4.52 20.04 11.70
C ALA A 241 3.64 19.39 10.62
N LEU A 242 3.05 20.17 9.72
CA LEU A 242 2.31 19.67 8.56
C LEU A 242 3.19 18.81 7.66
N THR A 243 4.36 19.32 7.27
CA THR A 243 5.28 18.58 6.39
C THR A 243 5.71 17.27 7.03
N LEU A 244 6.02 17.28 8.34
CA LEU A 244 6.38 16.07 9.07
C LEU A 244 5.24 15.05 9.06
N LYS A 245 3.99 15.46 9.33
CA LYS A 245 2.82 14.57 9.28
C LYS A 245 2.63 13.98 7.87
N CYS A 246 2.67 14.81 6.83
CA CYS A 246 2.57 14.38 5.43
C CYS A 246 3.67 13.41 5.00
N VAL A 247 4.90 13.60 5.51
CA VAL A 247 6.03 12.71 5.22
C VAL A 247 5.91 11.39 5.95
N LEU A 248 5.45 11.39 7.20
CA LEU A 248 5.42 10.21 8.06
C LEU A 248 4.21 9.30 7.81
N GLU A 249 3.01 9.86 7.84
CA GLU A 249 1.76 9.09 7.82
C GLU A 249 0.73 9.79 6.94
N VAL A 250 0.40 9.17 5.81
CA VAL A 250 -0.42 9.79 4.75
C VAL A 250 -1.79 10.21 5.22
N THR A 251 -2.42 9.46 6.13
CA THR A 251 -3.79 9.76 6.55
C THR A 251 -3.87 10.98 7.45
N THR A 252 -3.02 11.01 8.47
CA THR A 252 -2.85 12.14 9.39
C THR A 252 -2.35 13.37 8.63
N GLY A 253 -1.45 13.16 7.66
CA GLY A 253 -0.97 14.20 6.76
C GLY A 253 -2.08 14.81 5.91
N CYS A 254 -2.91 13.99 5.25
CA CYS A 254 -4.07 14.45 4.49
C CYS A 254 -5.07 15.21 5.38
N ALA A 255 -5.39 14.69 6.56
CA ALA A 255 -6.31 15.35 7.47
C ALA A 255 -5.82 16.74 7.90
N GLU A 256 -4.53 16.87 8.23
CA GLU A 256 -3.92 18.16 8.57
C GLU A 256 -3.84 19.10 7.36
N ALA A 257 -3.45 18.58 6.18
CA ALA A 257 -3.35 19.36 4.95
C ALA A 257 -4.70 19.98 4.58
N VAL A 258 -5.78 19.22 4.67
CA VAL A 258 -7.14 19.71 4.38
C VAL A 258 -7.55 20.78 5.41
N LYS A 259 -7.30 20.57 6.70
CA LYS A 259 -7.57 21.57 7.75
C LYS A 259 -6.82 22.89 7.53
N GLN A 260 -5.61 22.84 6.98
CA GLN A 260 -4.81 24.03 6.67
C GLN A 260 -5.12 24.60 5.27
N GLY A 261 -6.13 24.10 4.56
CA GLY A 261 -6.54 24.61 3.26
C GLY A 261 -5.54 24.35 2.14
N ILE A 262 -4.73 23.28 2.24
CA ILE A 262 -3.79 22.87 1.20
C ILE A 262 -4.55 22.48 -0.07
N SER A 263 -4.03 22.91 -1.22
CA SER A 263 -4.65 22.69 -2.53
C SER A 263 -4.70 21.21 -2.92
N LEU A 264 -5.68 20.84 -3.75
CA LEU A 264 -5.85 19.46 -4.24
C LEU A 264 -4.60 18.88 -4.93
N PRO A 265 -3.83 19.63 -5.75
CA PRO A 265 -2.59 19.10 -6.32
C PRO A 265 -1.55 18.71 -5.27
N LEU A 266 -1.38 19.53 -4.23
CA LEU A 266 -0.48 19.22 -3.13
C LEU A 266 -0.99 18.02 -2.32
N LEU A 267 -2.31 17.89 -2.13
CA LEU A 267 -2.91 16.72 -1.51
C LEU A 267 -2.68 15.45 -2.35
N ALA A 268 -2.74 15.55 -3.69
CA ALA A 268 -2.35 14.46 -4.60
C ALA A 268 -0.86 14.11 -4.45
N ALA A 269 0.01 15.10 -4.22
CA ALA A 269 1.42 14.86 -3.93
C ALA A 269 1.63 14.06 -2.65
N VAL A 270 0.92 14.41 -1.57
CA VAL A 270 0.96 13.68 -0.28
C VAL A 270 0.47 12.24 -0.46
N LEU A 271 -0.64 12.05 -1.18
CA LEU A 271 -1.18 10.73 -1.48
C LEU A 271 -0.23 9.89 -2.33
N GLY A 272 0.42 10.47 -3.33
CA GLY A 272 1.39 9.80 -4.18
C GLY A 272 2.70 9.49 -3.45
N TRP A 273 3.14 10.36 -2.54
CA TRP A 273 4.27 10.09 -1.63
C TRP A 273 4.00 8.90 -0.70
N SER A 274 2.73 8.68 -0.32
CA SER A 274 2.22 7.56 0.49
C SER A 274 2.67 7.53 1.97
N GLY A 275 3.62 8.37 2.38
CA GLY A 275 4.12 8.40 3.75
C GLY A 275 5.16 7.31 4.03
N LEU A 276 6.06 7.56 4.99
CA LEU A 276 7.05 6.57 5.43
C LEU A 276 6.38 5.35 6.07
N SER A 277 5.21 5.50 6.70
CA SER A 277 4.39 4.39 7.20
C SER A 277 4.12 3.35 6.11
N VAL A 278 3.62 3.77 4.95
CA VAL A 278 3.36 2.84 3.84
C VAL A 278 4.65 2.27 3.26
N GLN A 279 5.70 3.09 3.13
CA GLN A 279 7.00 2.61 2.64
C GLN A 279 7.57 1.49 3.54
N CYS A 280 7.43 1.61 4.87
CA CYS A 280 7.79 0.56 5.81
C CYS A 280 6.89 -0.69 5.68
N GLN A 281 5.57 -0.51 5.46
CA GLN A 281 4.64 -1.62 5.27
C GLN A 281 4.97 -2.48 4.05
N VAL A 282 5.41 -1.85 2.94
CA VAL A 282 5.73 -2.53 1.68
C VAL A 282 7.15 -3.09 1.65
N LEU A 283 8.06 -2.60 2.51
CA LEU A 283 9.49 -2.91 2.44
C LEU A 283 9.76 -4.42 2.42
N ARG A 284 9.06 -5.17 3.29
CA ARG A 284 9.13 -6.65 3.35
C ARG A 284 8.75 -7.36 2.06
N TYR A 285 7.94 -6.74 1.20
CA TYR A 285 7.50 -7.33 -0.07
C TYR A 285 8.43 -6.93 -1.20
N VAL A 286 8.82 -5.66 -1.25
CA VAL A 286 9.58 -5.13 -2.38
C VAL A 286 11.06 -5.45 -2.30
N MET A 287 11.64 -5.67 -1.11
CA MET A 287 13.05 -6.04 -0.98
C MET A 287 13.39 -7.37 -1.64
N GLU A 288 12.43 -8.29 -1.75
CA GLU A 288 12.61 -9.56 -2.48
C GLU A 288 12.84 -9.35 -3.98
N SER A 289 12.40 -8.21 -4.54
CA SER A 289 12.65 -7.83 -5.94
C SER A 289 14.04 -7.24 -6.20
N GLY A 290 14.84 -7.01 -5.15
CA GLY A 290 16.14 -6.35 -5.25
C GLY A 290 16.10 -4.81 -5.29
N ILE A 291 14.92 -4.20 -5.07
CA ILE A 291 14.83 -2.74 -4.94
C ILE A 291 15.55 -2.27 -3.67
N SER A 292 16.31 -1.19 -3.78
CA SER A 292 16.91 -0.52 -2.62
C SER A 292 15.95 0.52 -2.03
N ILE A 293 16.08 0.79 -0.72
CA ILE A 293 15.26 1.80 -0.03
C ILE A 293 15.31 3.17 -0.73
N PRO A 294 16.49 3.71 -1.12
CA PRO A 294 16.53 5.01 -1.80
C PRO A 294 15.76 5.03 -3.13
N VAL A 295 15.82 3.94 -3.90
CA VAL A 295 15.08 3.84 -5.18
C VAL A 295 13.57 3.79 -4.93
N LEU A 296 13.12 3.02 -3.93
CA LEU A 296 11.73 2.99 -3.51
C LEU A 296 11.25 4.38 -3.08
N THR A 297 11.99 5.06 -2.22
CA THR A 297 11.63 6.39 -1.74
C THR A 297 11.61 7.42 -2.87
N ALA A 298 12.59 7.36 -3.79
CA ALA A 298 12.64 8.23 -4.96
C ALA A 298 11.48 7.98 -5.92
N SER A 299 11.09 6.71 -6.15
CA SER A 299 9.93 6.39 -7.00
C SER A 299 8.63 6.92 -6.39
N ARG A 300 8.49 6.89 -5.05
CA ARG A 300 7.34 7.49 -4.36
C ARG A 300 7.32 9.01 -4.46
N ALA A 301 8.47 9.67 -4.31
CA ALA A 301 8.57 11.11 -4.51
C ALA A 301 8.19 11.51 -5.95
N LEU A 302 8.70 10.77 -6.95
CA LEU A 302 8.34 10.95 -8.35
C LEU A 302 6.84 10.75 -8.59
N ASN A 303 6.25 9.69 -8.02
CA ASN A 303 4.83 9.44 -8.16
C ASN A 303 3.98 10.54 -7.51
N GLY A 304 4.40 11.08 -6.35
CA GLY A 304 3.78 12.27 -5.74
C GLY A 304 3.84 13.50 -6.64
N ALA A 305 5.02 13.82 -7.18
CA ALA A 305 5.17 14.92 -8.12
C ALA A 305 4.31 14.75 -9.38
N MET A 306 4.26 13.54 -9.93
CA MET A 306 3.45 13.21 -11.10
C MET A 306 1.95 13.31 -10.79
N ALA A 307 1.50 12.82 -9.64
CA ALA A 307 0.10 12.92 -9.21
C ALA A 307 -0.33 14.37 -9.02
N SER A 308 0.54 15.21 -8.43
CA SER A 308 0.30 16.66 -8.35
C SER A 308 0.18 17.31 -9.73
N PHE A 309 1.11 16.99 -10.64
CA PHE A 309 1.10 17.53 -11.99
C PHE A 309 -0.17 17.15 -12.74
N VAL A 310 -0.55 15.85 -12.73
CA VAL A 310 -1.78 15.38 -13.36
C VAL A 310 -3.01 16.04 -12.74
N CYS A 311 -3.04 16.21 -11.41
CA CYS A 311 -4.13 16.88 -10.73
C CYS A 311 -4.31 18.33 -11.20
N CYS A 312 -3.21 19.10 -11.34
CA CYS A 312 -3.24 20.44 -11.92
C CYS A 312 -3.85 20.45 -13.33
N VAL A 313 -3.46 19.50 -14.17
CA VAL A 313 -3.98 19.38 -15.54
C VAL A 313 -5.49 19.07 -15.52
N ILE A 314 -5.93 18.11 -14.70
CA ILE A 314 -7.34 17.75 -14.59
C ILE A 314 -8.17 18.94 -14.11
N LEU A 315 -7.70 19.68 -13.10
CA LEU A 315 -8.42 20.84 -12.56
C LEU A 315 -8.57 21.99 -13.56
N LYS A 316 -7.68 22.11 -14.55
CA LYS A 316 -7.81 23.09 -15.65
C LYS A 316 -9.07 22.83 -16.50
N TYR A 317 -9.41 21.56 -16.72
CA TYR A 317 -10.57 21.15 -17.51
C TYR A 317 -11.82 20.89 -16.66
N PHE A 318 -11.63 20.47 -15.41
CA PHE A 318 -12.69 20.14 -14.46
C PHE A 318 -12.49 20.90 -13.13
N PRO A 319 -12.74 22.22 -13.09
CA PRO A 319 -12.61 23.00 -11.87
C PRO A 319 -13.45 22.41 -10.75
N CYS A 320 -12.87 22.33 -9.55
CA CYS A 320 -13.54 21.86 -8.35
C CYS A 320 -13.31 22.88 -7.24
N GLY A 321 -14.37 23.54 -6.80
CA GLY A 321 -14.34 24.27 -5.52
C GLY A 321 -14.34 23.24 -4.40
N THR A 322 -13.39 23.34 -3.48
CA THR A 322 -13.42 22.63 -2.20
C THR A 322 -13.74 23.64 -1.12
N GLU A 323 -14.72 23.35 -0.28
CA GLU A 323 -15.00 24.21 0.89
C GLU A 323 -13.82 24.08 1.85
N VAL A 324 -13.14 25.20 2.12
CA VAL A 324 -11.88 25.24 2.89
C VAL A 324 -12.14 25.15 4.41
N PHE A 325 -13.42 25.17 4.84
CA PHE A 325 -13.80 25.19 6.25
C PHE A 325 -14.99 24.26 6.54
N LEU A 326 -14.74 22.96 6.68
CA LEU A 326 -15.67 22.05 7.35
C LEU A 326 -15.16 21.78 8.78
N ASN A 327 -15.77 22.43 9.78
CA ASN A 327 -15.52 22.17 11.20
C ASN A 327 -16.10 20.84 11.69
N ASN A 328 -16.94 20.19 10.88
CA ASN A 328 -17.52 18.90 11.19
C ASN A 328 -16.98 17.87 10.20
N VAL A 329 -16.07 17.01 10.69
CA VAL A 329 -15.87 15.68 10.09
C VAL A 329 -17.15 14.91 10.35
N TYR A 330 -18.14 15.04 9.46
CA TYR A 330 -19.21 14.05 9.43
C TYR A 330 -18.56 12.76 8.95
N ALA A 331 -18.32 11.84 9.87
CA ALA A 331 -18.28 10.44 9.52
C ALA A 331 -19.66 10.09 8.99
N ASP A 332 -19.89 10.26 7.69
CA ASP A 332 -21.01 9.60 7.04
C ASP A 332 -20.71 8.09 7.10
N PRO A 333 -21.43 7.30 7.92
CA PRO A 333 -21.14 5.87 8.07
C PRO A 333 -21.48 5.08 6.80
N ALA A 334 -22.09 5.70 5.78
CA ALA A 334 -22.72 5.01 4.65
C ALA A 334 -22.10 5.31 3.27
N GLY A 335 -20.94 5.95 3.20
CA GLY A 335 -20.32 6.35 1.92
C GLY A 335 -19.28 5.38 1.33
N LEU A 336 -19.63 4.11 1.07
CA LEU A 336 -18.74 3.09 0.46
C LEU A 336 -17.45 2.77 1.24
N SER A 337 -17.58 2.12 2.40
CA SER A 337 -16.52 1.26 2.95
C SER A 337 -16.28 0.01 2.06
N LEU A 338 -17.23 -0.32 1.17
CA LEU A 338 -17.10 -1.32 0.12
C LEU A 338 -16.78 -0.62 -1.19
N SER A 339 -15.57 -0.79 -1.73
CA SER A 339 -15.46 -0.66 -3.18
C SER A 339 -16.40 -1.72 -3.78
N LEU A 340 -17.44 -1.29 -4.50
CA LEU A 340 -18.39 -2.19 -5.16
C LEU A 340 -17.67 -3.34 -5.91
N PRO A 341 -16.50 -3.14 -6.55
CA PRO A 341 -15.73 -4.25 -7.14
C PRO A 341 -15.18 -5.26 -6.12
N ALA A 342 -14.70 -4.84 -4.96
CA ALA A 342 -14.21 -5.76 -3.93
C ALA A 342 -15.36 -6.51 -3.23
N ALA A 343 -16.51 -5.86 -3.07
CA ALA A 343 -17.72 -6.48 -2.57
C ALA A 343 -18.28 -7.52 -3.53
N LEU A 344 -18.41 -7.16 -4.81
CA LEU A 344 -18.80 -8.08 -5.88
C LEU A 344 -17.78 -9.19 -6.05
N GLY A 345 -16.48 -8.89 -5.92
CA GLY A 345 -15.41 -9.88 -5.93
C GLY A 345 -15.55 -10.88 -4.77
N LEU A 346 -15.72 -10.40 -3.54
CA LEU A 346 -15.95 -11.26 -2.38
C LEU A 346 -17.24 -12.08 -2.50
N MET A 347 -18.34 -11.45 -2.93
CA MET A 347 -19.61 -12.15 -3.17
C MET A 347 -19.47 -13.21 -4.24
N LEU A 348 -18.77 -12.91 -5.35
CA LEU A 348 -18.51 -13.87 -6.42
C LEU A 348 -17.63 -15.01 -5.92
N THR A 349 -16.57 -14.74 -5.15
CA THR A 349 -15.75 -15.79 -4.54
C THR A 349 -16.54 -16.64 -3.53
N GLY A 350 -17.47 -16.04 -2.79
CA GLY A 350 -18.37 -16.75 -1.88
C GLY A 350 -19.36 -17.65 -2.62
N VAL A 351 -19.96 -17.16 -3.71
CA VAL A 351 -20.85 -17.95 -4.58
C VAL A 351 -20.07 -19.09 -5.24
N LEU A 352 -18.88 -18.84 -5.76
CA LEU A 352 -18.02 -19.88 -6.33
C LEU A 352 -17.63 -20.95 -5.30
N LEU A 353 -17.38 -20.56 -4.04
CA LEU A 353 -17.12 -21.51 -2.95
C LEU A 353 -18.35 -22.41 -2.66
N ILE A 354 -19.55 -21.83 -2.64
CA ILE A 354 -20.78 -22.61 -2.47
C ILE A 354 -20.93 -23.59 -3.63
N LEU A 355 -20.75 -23.13 -4.88
CA LEU A 355 -20.88 -23.98 -6.06
C LEU A 355 -19.83 -25.10 -6.13
N ASP A 356 -18.60 -24.87 -5.68
CA ASP A 356 -17.53 -25.87 -5.63
C ASP A 356 -17.73 -26.91 -4.52
N THR A 357 -18.44 -26.56 -3.44
CA THR A 357 -18.73 -27.48 -2.31
C THR A 357 -20.01 -28.29 -2.50
N LEU A 358 -20.93 -27.87 -3.37
CA LEU A 358 -22.17 -28.61 -3.67
C LEU A 358 -21.95 -30.07 -4.15
N PRO A 359 -20.97 -30.37 -5.03
CA PRO A 359 -20.68 -31.74 -5.46
C PRO A 359 -20.13 -32.63 -4.33
N GLU A 360 -19.33 -32.06 -3.42
CA GLU A 360 -18.76 -32.80 -2.28
C GLU A 360 -19.82 -33.12 -1.23
N ILE A 361 -20.73 -32.18 -0.96
CA ILE A 361 -21.89 -32.39 -0.07
C ILE A 361 -22.82 -33.47 -0.65
N SER A 362 -23.09 -33.42 -1.96
CA SER A 362 -23.91 -34.42 -2.64
C SER A 362 -23.30 -35.84 -2.58
N ARG A 363 -21.96 -35.98 -2.68
CA ARG A 363 -21.28 -37.27 -2.53
C ARG A 363 -21.20 -37.75 -1.09
N GLY A 364 -21.08 -36.85 -0.12
CA GLY A 364 -21.12 -37.16 1.32
C GLY A 364 -22.49 -37.69 1.76
N MET A 365 -23.58 -37.19 1.18
CA MET A 365 -24.93 -37.68 1.47
C MET A 365 -25.20 -39.08 0.90
N HIS A 366 -24.59 -39.44 -0.24
CA HIS A 366 -24.73 -40.78 -0.86
C HIS A 366 -23.81 -41.86 -0.27
N SER A 367 -22.96 -41.52 0.72
CA SER A 367 -22.06 -42.48 1.38
C SER A 367 -22.48 -42.80 2.83
N VAL A 368 -23.66 -42.33 3.23
CA VAL A 368 -24.28 -42.59 4.55
C VAL A 368 -25.54 -43.47 4.43
N ASP A 369 -25.93 -43.82 3.20
CA ASP A 369 -26.92 -44.88 2.88
C ASP A 369 -26.18 -46.13 2.40
#